data_AF-A0A820WA15-F1
#
_entry.id   AF-A0A820WA15-F1
#
_cell.length_a   1.000
_cell.length_b   1.000
_cell.length_c   1.000
_cell.angle_alpha   90.00
_cell.angle_beta   90.00
_cell.angle_gamma   90.00
#
_symmetry.space_group_name_H-M   'P 1'
#
loop_
_entity.id
_entity.type
_entity.pdbx_description
1 polymer ?
#
loop_
_entity_poly.entity_id
_entity_poly.type
_entity_poly.pdbx_seq_one_letter_code
_entity_poly.pdbx_strand_id
1 'polypeptide(L)'
;MKNAPVQVCEGELINLQGTSVGINGDLKFKGETGAVVAIDGTKDAMSIRTPDLQICKETATCVDSSGQFHQRDLVNVSSNKVGVVVRIEKEYLQLLNTNGKVEKVSIRSIKRNESEYNNN
;
A
#
# COMPACT_ATOMS: atom_id res chain seq x y z
N MET A 1 -1.73 13.89 -16.81
CA MET A 1 -2.13 13.30 -15.50
C MET A 1 -3.36 12.41 -15.59
N LYS A 2 -4.32 12.57 -16.50
CA LYS A 2 -5.49 11.66 -16.56
C LYS A 2 -5.07 10.18 -16.60
N ASN A 3 -5.67 9.37 -15.74
CA ASN A 3 -5.40 7.95 -15.47
C ASN A 3 -3.97 7.65 -14.97
N ALA A 4 -3.31 8.61 -14.32
CA ALA A 4 -2.01 8.37 -13.70
C ALA A 4 -2.17 7.97 -12.22
N PRO A 5 -1.41 6.97 -11.73
CA PRO A 5 -1.26 6.70 -10.31
C PRO A 5 -0.61 7.91 -9.61
N VAL A 6 -1.23 8.35 -8.53
CA VAL A 6 -0.81 9.51 -7.74
C VAL A 6 -0.86 9.23 -6.26
N GLN A 7 0.01 9.91 -5.51
CA GLN A 7 0.01 9.93 -4.06
C GLN A 7 -0.10 11.38 -3.57
N VAL A 8 -0.79 11.56 -2.46
CA VAL A 8 -0.83 12.83 -1.73
C VAL A 8 0.44 12.97 -0.89
N CYS A 9 1.18 14.05 -1.11
CA CYS A 9 2.46 14.31 -0.45
C CYS A 9 2.37 15.38 0.64
N GLU A 10 1.30 16.16 0.67
CA GLU A 10 1.10 17.24 1.64
C GLU A 10 -0.34 17.29 2.17
N GLY A 11 -0.52 17.86 3.36
CA GLY A 11 -1.81 18.03 4.01
C GLY A 11 -2.27 16.82 4.83
N GLU A 12 -3.53 16.87 5.26
CA GLU A 12 -4.13 15.87 6.16
C GLU A 12 -4.29 14.49 5.53
N LEU A 13 -4.36 14.44 4.19
CA LEU A 13 -4.54 13.22 3.42
C LEU A 13 -3.21 12.61 2.94
N ILE A 14 -2.07 12.99 3.54
CA ILE A 14 -0.75 12.48 3.14
C ILE A 14 -0.69 10.94 3.12
N ASN A 15 0.03 10.39 2.14
CA ASN A 15 0.16 8.95 1.86
C ASN A 15 -1.10 8.28 1.30
N LEU A 16 -2.18 9.03 1.07
CA LEU A 16 -3.30 8.51 0.32
C LEU A 16 -2.88 8.31 -1.15
N GLN A 17 -3.16 7.12 -1.68
CA GLN A 17 -2.84 6.72 -3.04
C GLN A 17 -4.12 6.51 -3.84
N GLY A 18 -4.04 6.77 -5.15
CA GLY A 18 -5.18 6.65 -6.03
C GLY A 18 -4.84 6.85 -7.49
N THR A 19 -5.86 6.77 -8.32
CA THR A 19 -5.75 7.08 -9.76
C THR A 19 -6.39 8.43 -10.03
N SER A 20 -5.63 9.35 -10.62
CA SER A 20 -6.17 10.64 -11.04
C SER A 20 -7.11 10.45 -12.24
N VAL A 21 -8.39 10.78 -12.09
CA VAL A 21 -9.42 10.55 -13.13
C VAL A 21 -9.69 11.78 -13.99
N GLY A 22 -9.30 12.96 -13.50
CA GLY A 22 -9.40 14.20 -14.24
C GLY A 22 -8.75 15.36 -13.50
N ILE A 23 -8.24 16.32 -14.26
CA ILE A 23 -7.92 17.66 -13.75
C ILE A 23 -9.10 18.53 -14.15
N ASN A 24 -9.77 19.14 -13.19
CA ASN A 24 -10.90 20.03 -13.49
C ASN A 24 -10.46 21.46 -13.20
N GLY A 25 -10.39 22.30 -14.24
CA GLY A 25 -10.04 23.71 -14.08
C GLY A 25 -11.04 24.50 -13.22
N ASP A 26 -12.27 23.97 -13.10
CA ASP A 26 -13.34 24.54 -12.29
C ASP A 26 -13.28 24.12 -10.81
N LEU A 27 -12.56 23.03 -10.49
CA LEU A 27 -12.27 22.68 -9.10
C LEU A 27 -11.15 23.58 -8.61
N LYS A 28 -11.52 24.76 -8.08
CA LYS A 28 -10.57 25.71 -7.51
C LYS A 28 -10.52 25.60 -5.99
N PHE A 29 -9.39 25.14 -5.48
CA PHE A 29 -9.09 25.22 -4.06
C PHE A 29 -8.31 26.50 -3.80
N LYS A 30 -8.97 27.51 -3.21
CA LYS A 30 -8.33 28.82 -2.94
C LYS A 30 -7.62 29.44 -4.17
N GLY A 31 -8.18 29.23 -5.37
CA GLY A 31 -7.60 29.73 -6.62
C GLY A 31 -6.62 28.79 -7.33
N GLU A 32 -6.25 27.68 -6.70
CA GLU A 32 -5.38 26.64 -7.27
C GLU A 32 -6.19 25.53 -7.94
N THR A 33 -5.63 24.93 -9.00
CA THR A 33 -6.27 23.84 -9.74
C THR A 33 -6.37 22.58 -8.90
N GLY A 34 -7.54 21.94 -8.91
CA GLY A 34 -7.80 20.65 -8.30
C GLY A 34 -7.82 19.50 -9.31
N ALA A 35 -7.50 18.31 -8.82
CA ALA A 35 -7.67 17.04 -9.52
C ALA A 35 -8.62 16.15 -8.74
N VAL A 36 -9.42 15.36 -9.46
CA VAL A 36 -10.22 14.29 -8.87
C VAL A 36 -9.38 13.02 -8.87
N VAL A 37 -9.23 12.41 -7.70
CA VAL A 37 -8.50 11.17 -7.48
C VAL A 37 -9.49 10.11 -7.02
N ALA A 38 -9.55 8.99 -7.73
CA ALA A 38 -10.24 7.79 -7.25
C ALA A 38 -9.33 7.06 -6.27
N ILE A 39 -9.81 6.79 -5.06
CA ILE A 39 -8.98 6.30 -3.97
C ILE A 39 -8.83 4.78 -4.06
N ASP A 40 -7.58 4.31 -4.08
CA ASP A 40 -7.27 2.89 -4.19
C ASP A 40 -7.88 2.10 -3.01
N GLY A 41 -8.48 0.95 -3.31
CA GLY A 41 -9.14 0.08 -2.31
C GLY A 41 -10.51 0.55 -1.81
N THR A 42 -11.03 1.67 -2.30
CA THR A 42 -12.39 2.13 -2.00
C THR A 42 -13.16 2.42 -3.29
N LYS A 43 -14.45 2.74 -3.18
CA LYS A 43 -15.25 3.26 -4.31
C LYS A 43 -15.32 4.79 -4.31
N ASP A 44 -14.59 5.43 -3.41
CA ASP A 44 -14.68 6.85 -3.17
C ASP A 44 -13.72 7.64 -4.07
N ALA A 45 -14.09 8.88 -4.36
CA ALA A 45 -13.24 9.82 -5.07
C ALA A 45 -13.15 11.13 -4.27
N MET A 46 -11.97 11.74 -4.27
CA MET A 46 -11.73 13.01 -3.60
C MET A 46 -11.14 14.04 -4.55
N SER A 47 -11.48 15.29 -4.29
CA SER A 47 -10.87 16.43 -4.96
C SER A 47 -9.66 16.89 -4.14
N ILE A 48 -8.49 16.91 -4.77
CA ILE A 48 -7.20 17.19 -4.12
C ILE A 48 -6.51 18.28 -4.92
N ARG A 49 -5.75 19.16 -4.25
CA ARG A 49 -4.99 20.20 -4.95
C ARG A 49 -3.89 19.55 -5.77
N THR A 50 -3.75 20.00 -7.02
CA THR A 50 -2.74 19.44 -7.92
C THR A 50 -1.30 19.56 -7.38
N PRO A 51 -0.91 20.66 -6.69
CA PRO A 51 0.41 20.76 -6.05
C PRO A 51 0.67 19.72 -4.95
N ASP A 52 -0.37 19.25 -4.28
CA ASP A 52 -0.26 18.25 -3.20
C ASP A 52 -0.12 16.82 -3.76
N LEU A 53 -0.22 16.64 -5.08
CA LEU A 53 -0.17 15.34 -5.76
C LEU A 53 1.18 15.12 -6.45
N GLN A 54 1.75 13.93 -6.22
CA GLN A 54 2.91 13.44 -6.93
C GLN A 54 2.55 12.17 -7.70
N ILE A 55 3.09 12.00 -8.92
CA ILE A 55 2.98 10.75 -9.66
C ILE A 55 3.79 9.68 -8.94
N CYS A 56 3.15 8.57 -8.57
CA CYS A 56 3.81 7.42 -7.97
C CYS A 56 3.86 6.25 -8.97
N LYS A 57 4.92 5.44 -8.93
CA LYS A 57 5.00 4.22 -9.77
C LYS A 57 4.13 3.07 -9.25
N GLU A 58 3.62 3.20 -8.04
CA GLU A 58 2.97 2.14 -7.30
C GLU A 58 1.52 2.51 -7.01
N THR A 59 0.61 1.63 -7.38
CA THR A 59 -0.81 1.66 -6.98
C THR A 59 -0.92 0.95 -5.63
N ALA A 60 -1.70 1.49 -4.69
CA ALA A 60 -1.99 0.76 -3.46
C ALA A 60 -2.82 -0.46 -3.84
N THR A 61 -2.32 -1.65 -3.52
CA THR A 61 -3.01 -2.90 -3.84
C THR A 61 -4.13 -3.19 -2.83
N CYS A 62 -4.16 -2.47 -1.69
CA CYS A 62 -5.08 -2.64 -0.57
C CYS A 62 -5.33 -4.11 -0.18
N VAL A 63 -4.32 -4.96 -0.43
CA VAL A 63 -4.32 -6.37 -0.03
C VAL A 63 -3.85 -6.40 1.42
N ASP A 64 -4.82 -6.48 2.33
CA ASP A 64 -4.59 -6.69 3.76
C ASP A 64 -4.22 -8.14 4.08
N SER A 65 -4.54 -9.06 3.17
CA SER A 65 -4.35 -10.50 3.30
C SER A 65 -4.06 -11.19 1.96
N SER A 66 -3.08 -12.09 1.93
CA SER A 66 -2.86 -13.03 0.81
C SER A 66 -2.94 -14.45 1.32
N GLY A 67 -4.18 -14.95 1.40
CA GLY A 67 -4.53 -16.30 1.86
C GLY A 67 -4.08 -16.60 3.29
N GLN A 68 -2.77 -16.85 3.46
CA GLN A 68 -2.12 -17.31 4.67
C GLN A 68 -1.40 -16.20 5.47
N PHE A 69 -1.27 -14.99 4.92
CA PHE A 69 -0.52 -13.89 5.54
C PHE A 69 -1.34 -12.61 5.57
N HIS A 70 -1.28 -11.90 6.69
CA HIS A 70 -1.83 -10.56 6.87
C HIS A 70 -0.71 -9.53 7.00
N GLN A 71 -1.06 -8.28 6.69
CA GLN A 71 -0.17 -7.18 7.00
C GLN A 71 0.05 -7.14 8.52
N ARG A 72 1.29 -6.88 8.93
CA ARG A 72 1.78 -6.89 10.33
C ARG A 72 1.97 -8.27 10.96
N ASP A 73 1.75 -9.37 10.22
CA ASP A 73 2.12 -10.70 10.69
C ASP A 73 3.64 -10.80 10.87
N LEU A 74 4.07 -11.43 11.98
CA LEU A 74 5.46 -11.86 12.15
C LEU A 74 5.64 -13.20 11.42
N VAL A 75 6.57 -13.23 10.47
CA VAL A 75 6.80 -14.38 9.61
C VAL A 75 8.22 -14.92 9.80
N ASN A 76 8.33 -16.23 9.95
CA ASN A 76 9.60 -16.96 9.91
C ASN A 76 9.95 -17.31 8.46
N VAL A 77 10.96 -16.64 7.91
CA VAL A 77 11.45 -16.90 6.54
C VAL A 77 12.41 -18.09 6.54
N SER A 78 13.26 -18.19 7.56
CA SER A 78 14.18 -19.31 7.81
C SER A 78 14.49 -19.41 9.31
N SER A 79 15.25 -20.43 9.71
CA SER A 79 15.64 -20.67 11.11
C SER A 79 16.34 -19.50 11.82
N ASN A 80 16.93 -18.58 11.05
CA ASN A 80 17.65 -17.42 11.56
C ASN A 80 17.09 -16.09 11.03
N LYS A 81 15.93 -16.09 10.36
CA LYS A 81 15.39 -14.91 9.70
C LYS A 81 13.90 -14.76 9.96
N VAL A 82 13.57 -13.70 10.68
CA VAL A 82 12.20 -13.29 10.96
C VAL A 82 11.97 -11.89 10.41
N GLY A 83 10.72 -11.59 10.07
CA GLY A 83 10.35 -10.25 9.63
C GLY A 83 8.85 -10.01 9.74
N VAL A 84 8.48 -8.74 9.85
CA VAL A 84 7.08 -8.32 9.90
C VAL A 84 6.61 -7.98 8.50
N VAL A 85 5.45 -8.48 8.08
CA VAL A 85 4.85 -8.17 6.78
C VAL A 85 4.47 -6.69 6.75
N VAL A 86 5.14 -5.90 5.92
CA VAL A 86 4.81 -4.48 5.72
C VAL A 86 3.99 -4.24 4.45
N ARG A 87 4.10 -5.15 3.46
CA ARG A 87 3.31 -5.10 2.23
C ARG A 87 3.06 -6.50 1.66
N ILE A 88 1.88 -6.67 1.09
CA ILE A 88 1.47 -7.89 0.38
C ILE A 88 1.29 -7.56 -1.11
N GLU A 89 2.01 -8.30 -1.95
CA GLU A 89 1.84 -8.31 -3.40
C GLU A 89 1.31 -9.68 -3.85
N LYS A 90 0.93 -9.80 -5.12
CA LYS A 90 0.34 -11.04 -5.67
C LYS A 90 1.23 -12.28 -5.49
N GLU A 91 2.54 -12.14 -5.63
CA GLU A 91 3.50 -13.26 -5.59
C GLU A 91 4.57 -13.16 -4.49
N TYR A 92 4.62 -12.01 -3.81
CA TYR A 92 5.69 -11.66 -2.88
C TYR A 92 5.16 -10.93 -1.64
N LEU A 93 5.89 -11.05 -0.54
CA LEU A 93 5.76 -10.21 0.65
C LEU A 93 6.96 -9.27 0.75
N GLN A 94 6.73 -8.04 1.21
CA GLN A 94 7.80 -7.19 1.70
C GLN A 94 7.84 -7.29 3.22
N LEU A 95 8.99 -7.71 3.75
CA LEU A 95 9.19 -7.96 5.17
C LEU A 95 10.18 -6.95 5.75
N LEU A 96 9.81 -6.30 6.84
CA LEU A 96 10.74 -5.54 7.67
C LEU A 96 11.49 -6.51 8.59
N ASN A 97 12.79 -6.65 8.38
CA ASN A 97 13.64 -7.52 9.19
C ASN A 97 14.10 -6.85 10.50
N THR A 98 14.74 -7.63 11.37
CA THR A 98 15.26 -7.16 12.68
C THR A 98 16.33 -6.08 12.58
N ASN A 99 16.95 -5.92 11.41
CA ASN A 99 17.97 -4.90 11.15
C ASN A 99 17.34 -3.60 10.62
N GLY A 100 16.01 -3.49 10.59
CA GLY A 100 15.29 -2.31 10.10
C GLY A 100 15.23 -2.17 8.58
N LYS A 101 15.57 -3.23 7.83
CA LYS A 101 15.57 -3.22 6.36
C LYS A 101 14.35 -3.97 5.80
N VAL A 102 13.76 -3.43 4.74
CA VAL A 102 12.69 -4.07 3.99
C VAL A 102 13.26 -4.99 2.92
N GLU A 103 12.80 -6.24 2.88
CA GLU A 103 13.24 -7.26 1.92
C GLU A 103 12.05 -7.95 1.25
N LYS A 104 12.19 -8.23 -0.05
CA LYS A 104 11.18 -8.92 -0.86
C LYS A 104 11.38 -10.43 -0.78
N VAL A 105 10.34 -11.16 -0.39
CA VAL A 105 10.36 -12.63 -0.20
C VAL A 105 9.21 -13.26 -0.97
N SER A 106 9.44 -14.39 -1.64
CA SER A 106 8.37 -15.10 -2.34
C SER A 106 7.44 -15.79 -1.35
N ILE A 107 6.12 -15.64 -1.55
CA ILE A 107 5.09 -16.31 -0.72
C ILE A 107 5.31 -17.83 -0.67
N ARG A 108 5.78 -18.43 -1.78
CA ARG A 108 6.02 -19.88 -1.88
C ARG A 108 7.18 -20.38 -1.03
N SER A 109 8.12 -19.50 -0.68
CA SER A 109 9.31 -19.86 0.10
C SER A 109 9.10 -19.87 1.61
N ILE A 110 7.97 -19.31 2.09
CA ILE A 110 7.70 -19.18 3.51
C ILE A 110 6.98 -20.43 3.98
N LYS A 111 7.61 -21.17 4.90
CA LYS A 111 6.99 -22.32 5.56
C LYS A 111 6.10 -21.81 6.69
N ARG A 112 4.84 -22.25 6.72
CA ARG A 112 3.94 -22.00 7.85
C ARG A 112 4.45 -22.79 9.04
N ASN A 113 4.70 -22.13 10.17
CA ASN A 113 4.71 -22.87 11.44
C ASN A 113 3.24 -23.18 11.74
N GLU A 114 2.80 -24.41 11.50
CA GLU A 114 1.63 -24.94 12.17
C GLU A 114 1.97 -24.96 13.67
N SER A 115 1.66 -23.88 14.38
CA SER A 115 1.51 -23.99 15.82
C SER A 115 0.30 -24.87 16.05
N GLU A 116 0.57 -26.12 16.41
CA GLU A 116 -0.37 -27.08 16.96
C GLU A 116 -1.26 -26.38 18.00
N TYR A 117 -2.48 -26.01 17.62
CA TYR A 117 -3.59 -25.91 18.56
C TYR A 117 -4.03 -27.34 18.89
N ASN A 118 -3.15 -28.12 19.51
CA ASN A 118 -3.54 -29.35 20.20
C ASN A 118 -4.00 -28.93 21.59
N ASN A 119 -5.30 -28.65 21.70
CA ASN A 119 -5.96 -28.48 22.98
C ASN A 119 -6.05 -29.89 23.61
N ASN A 120 -5.26 -30.12 24.66
CA ASN A 120 -5.39 -31.27 25.54
C ASN A 120 -6.14 -30.86 26.80
#